data_AF-A0A2G1YCP0-F1
#
_entry.id   AF-A0A2G1YCP0-F1
#
_cell.length_a   1.000
_cell.length_b   1.000
_cell.length_c   1.000
_cell.angle_alpha   90.00
_cell.angle_beta   90.00
_cell.angle_gamma   90.00
#
_symmetry.space_group_name_H-M   'P 1'
#
loop_
_entity.id
_entity.type
_entity.pdbx_description
1 polymer ?
#
loop_
_entity_poly.entity_id
_entity_poly.type
_entity_poly.pdbx_seq_one_letter_code
_entity_poly.pdbx_strand_id
1 'polypeptide(L)'
;MTAAVLPFAPPSSPLSPAPVDLHLANSAPAIRLGRPLSEAVDCFQHDSALRLLPVLDAAGRPVGAIYERDMRRILFNPFGHALLRNPSFGGRLDDHVRPCASAERTTAIEALVDLYAAQGAGCEGLIVTDGGVYAGVLGGPLLLRMTAERDARVALARAERVEKITQESAGFRRDVERLITDLVAMADQLATLAGEATERASLDGADAAAMAVAATQTADRL
;
A
#
# COMPACT_ATOMS: atom_id res chain seq x y z
N MET A 1 -31.81 -10.32 -33.74
CA MET A 1 -31.29 -10.42 -32.36
C MET A 1 -29.77 -10.44 -32.44
N THR A 2 -29.12 -9.31 -32.19
CA THR A 2 -27.67 -9.14 -32.29
C THR A 2 -27.14 -8.71 -30.94
N ALA A 3 -26.53 -9.64 -30.19
CA ALA A 3 -25.87 -9.34 -28.93
C ALA A 3 -24.49 -8.73 -29.23
N ALA A 4 -24.34 -7.45 -28.94
CA ALA A 4 -23.08 -6.73 -29.04
C ALA A 4 -22.19 -7.12 -27.86
N VAL A 5 -21.08 -7.80 -28.14
CA VAL A 5 -20.01 -8.07 -27.18
C VAL A 5 -19.23 -6.77 -26.99
N LEU A 6 -19.33 -6.18 -25.80
CA LEU A 6 -18.52 -5.02 -25.42
C LEU A 6 -17.09 -5.47 -25.08
N PRO A 7 -16.05 -4.75 -25.55
CA PRO A 7 -14.66 -5.11 -25.29
C PRO A 7 -14.28 -4.86 -23.83
N PHE A 8 -13.60 -5.85 -23.24
CA PHE A 8 -12.98 -5.81 -21.92
C PHE A 8 -11.88 -4.74 -21.88
N ALA A 9 -12.13 -3.64 -21.17
CA ALA A 9 -11.13 -2.62 -20.91
C ALA A 9 -10.13 -3.14 -19.85
N PRO A 10 -8.81 -3.10 -20.11
CA PRO A 10 -7.84 -3.49 -19.09
C PRO A 10 -7.88 -2.50 -17.92
N PRO A 11 -7.74 -2.94 -16.67
CA PRO A 11 -7.63 -2.03 -15.55
C PRO A 11 -6.34 -1.22 -15.68
N SER A 12 -6.50 0.10 -15.64
CA SER A 12 -5.47 1.11 -15.69
C SER A 12 -4.36 0.87 -14.65
N SER A 13 -3.13 1.17 -15.05
CA SER A 13 -1.85 1.19 -14.32
C SER A 13 -1.90 1.61 -12.84
N PRO A 14 -0.92 1.17 -12.03
CA PRO A 14 -0.99 1.24 -10.58
C PRO A 14 -1.05 2.67 -10.06
N LEU A 15 -1.92 2.88 -9.07
CA LEU A 15 -1.88 4.01 -8.16
C LEU A 15 -0.43 4.23 -7.71
N SER A 16 0.12 5.39 -8.03
CA SER A 16 1.30 5.93 -7.35
C SER A 16 1.03 5.84 -5.84
N PRO A 17 1.96 5.28 -5.03
CA PRO A 17 1.76 5.25 -3.59
C PRO A 17 1.56 6.70 -3.14
N ALA A 18 0.40 6.97 -2.53
CA ALA A 18 0.11 8.28 -1.95
C ALA A 18 1.31 8.70 -1.08
N PRO A 19 1.79 9.96 -1.20
CA PRO A 19 2.86 10.44 -0.36
C PRO A 19 2.41 10.21 1.08
N VAL A 20 3.14 9.35 1.77
CA VAL A 20 2.88 9.12 3.19
C VAL A 20 3.23 10.44 3.84
N ASP A 21 2.21 11.19 4.26
CA ASP A 21 2.41 12.42 5.00
C ASP A 21 3.29 12.09 6.19
N LEU A 22 4.55 12.53 6.12
CA LEU A 22 5.57 12.41 7.15
C LEU A 22 5.21 13.40 8.28
N HIS A 23 4.05 13.20 8.87
CA HIS A 23 3.48 14.12 9.85
C HIS A 23 4.17 14.04 11.22
N LEU A 24 5.19 13.20 11.39
CA LEU A 24 5.79 12.95 12.69
C LEU A 24 7.32 12.87 12.69
N ALA A 25 8.00 13.72 11.92
CA ALA A 25 9.28 14.22 12.41
C ALA A 25 8.93 15.20 13.53
N ASN A 26 8.81 14.68 14.76
CA ASN A 26 8.65 15.48 15.97
C ASN A 26 9.57 16.70 15.85
N SER A 27 9.13 17.89 16.29
CA SER A 27 9.95 19.11 16.34
C SER A 27 11.12 18.88 17.29
N ALA A 28 12.09 18.09 16.85
CA ALA A 28 13.29 17.78 17.59
C ALA A 28 14.05 19.10 17.71
N PRO A 29 14.66 19.35 18.87
CA PRO A 29 15.48 20.53 19.03
C PRO A 29 16.58 20.52 17.97
N ALA A 30 16.91 21.69 17.44
CA ALA A 30 18.00 21.89 16.52
C ALA A 30 18.79 23.13 16.96
N ILE A 31 20.09 23.15 16.66
CA ILE A 31 20.99 24.24 17.05
C ILE A 31 21.58 24.90 15.81
N ARG A 32 21.80 26.22 15.86
CA ARG A 32 22.46 26.95 14.77
C ARG A 32 23.98 26.91 14.92
N LEU A 33 24.68 26.91 13.79
CA LEU A 33 26.13 27.13 13.75
C LEU A 33 26.52 28.41 14.49
N GLY A 34 27.69 28.39 15.11
CA GLY A 34 28.21 29.52 15.90
C GLY A 34 27.58 29.69 17.29
N ARG A 35 26.62 28.85 17.69
CA ARG A 35 26.19 28.76 19.10
C ARG A 35 27.25 28.03 19.94
N PRO A 36 27.36 28.29 21.26
CA PRO A 36 28.30 27.60 22.11
C PRO A 36 27.92 26.12 22.28
N LEU A 37 28.93 25.26 22.42
CA LEU A 37 28.74 23.82 22.65
C LEU A 37 27.91 23.52 23.90
N SER A 38 27.96 24.40 24.91
CA SER A 38 27.16 24.27 26.13
C SER A 38 25.66 24.17 25.85
N GLU A 39 25.14 24.91 24.86
CA GLU A 39 23.71 24.85 24.53
C GLU A 39 23.31 23.53 23.89
N ALA A 40 24.19 22.94 23.06
CA ALA A 40 23.95 21.60 22.55
C ALA A 40 23.93 20.56 23.67
N VAL A 41 24.85 20.69 24.62
CA VAL A 41 24.89 19.86 25.84
C VAL A 41 23.62 20.03 26.67
N ASP A 42 23.13 21.26 26.83
CA ASP A 42 21.88 21.52 27.54
C ASP A 42 20.70 20.80 26.85
N CYS A 43 20.62 20.82 25.51
CA CYS A 43 19.57 20.07 24.79
C CYS A 43 19.58 18.56 25.12
N PHE A 44 20.77 17.92 25.14
CA PHE A 44 20.89 16.50 25.50
C PHE A 44 20.58 16.21 26.97
N GLN A 45 20.83 17.15 27.88
CA GLN A 45 20.49 17.00 29.29
C GLN A 45 18.99 17.15 29.55
N HIS A 46 18.31 18.04 28.81
CA HIS A 46 16.87 18.25 28.93
C HIS A 46 16.06 17.07 28.39
N ASP A 47 16.57 16.38 27.37
CA ASP A 47 15.91 15.21 26.78
C ASP A 47 16.87 14.01 26.68
N SER A 48 16.74 13.09 27.65
CA SER A 48 17.52 11.85 27.69
C SER A 48 17.25 10.87 26.53
N ALA A 49 16.16 11.06 25.78
CA ALA A 49 15.85 10.28 24.59
C ALA A 49 16.52 10.84 23.33
N LEU A 50 17.02 12.08 23.38
CA LEU A 50 17.69 12.73 22.28
C LEU A 50 19.05 12.07 22.01
N ARG A 51 19.17 11.37 20.88
CA ARG A 51 20.43 10.76 20.43
C ARG A 51 21.20 11.64 19.44
N LEU A 52 20.48 12.49 18.72
CA LEU A 52 21.00 13.31 17.63
C LEU A 52 20.44 14.73 17.74
N LEU A 53 21.31 15.73 17.66
CA LEU A 53 20.96 17.15 17.60
C LEU A 53 21.37 17.73 16.24
N PRO A 54 20.43 18.06 15.34
CA PRO A 54 20.72 18.67 14.05
C PRO A 54 21.36 20.05 14.20
N VAL A 55 22.34 20.32 13.33
CA VAL A 55 23.05 21.59 13.26
C VAL A 55 22.70 22.30 11.95
N LEU A 56 22.18 23.53 12.08
CA LEU A 56 21.62 24.31 10.98
C LEU A 56 22.48 25.52 10.65
N ASP A 57 22.50 25.91 9.38
CA ASP A 57 23.05 27.18 8.94
C ASP A 57 22.08 28.36 9.24
N ALA A 58 22.47 29.56 8.81
CA ALA A 58 21.65 30.76 8.97
C ALA A 58 20.35 30.73 8.15
N ALA A 59 20.30 29.94 7.07
CA ALA A 59 19.13 29.74 6.23
C ALA A 59 18.20 28.61 6.71
N GLY A 60 18.55 27.94 7.83
CA GLY A 60 17.78 26.82 8.37
C GLY A 60 18.02 25.49 7.65
N ARG A 61 19.07 25.40 6.84
CA ARG A 61 19.45 24.16 6.15
C ARG A 61 20.37 23.33 7.03
N PRO A 62 20.22 21.99 7.02
CA PRO A 62 21.09 21.14 7.82
C PRO A 62 22.51 21.10 7.24
N VAL A 63 23.49 21.33 8.12
CA VAL A 63 24.92 21.21 7.80
C VAL A 63 25.49 19.91 8.34
N GLY A 64 24.84 19.33 9.35
CA GLY A 64 25.20 18.06 9.95
C GLY A 64 24.44 17.85 11.26
N ALA A 65 25.00 17.04 12.14
CA ALA A 65 24.45 16.81 13.47
C ALA A 65 25.55 16.58 14.51
N ILE A 66 25.18 16.76 15.77
CA ILE A 66 25.96 16.33 16.93
C ILE A 66 25.29 15.08 17.47
N TYR A 67 26.09 14.06 17.79
CA TYR A 67 25.62 12.80 18.35
C TYR A 67 25.85 12.76 19.86
N GLU A 68 24.88 12.25 20.61
CA GLU A 68 24.97 12.12 22.07
C GLU A 68 26.18 11.27 22.47
N ARG A 69 26.46 10.19 21.71
CA ARG A 69 27.62 9.32 21.96
C ARG A 69 28.97 10.06 21.96
N ASP A 70 29.08 11.12 21.16
CA ASP A 70 30.30 11.91 21.06
C ASP A 70 30.38 12.91 22.24
N MET A 71 29.22 13.34 22.74
CA MET A 71 29.10 14.24 23.90
C MET A 71 29.15 13.53 25.24
N ARG A 72 28.98 12.20 25.27
CA ARG A 72 28.93 11.39 26.49
C ARG A 72 30.09 11.65 27.46
N ARG A 73 31.32 11.77 26.94
CA ARG A 73 32.51 12.05 27.77
C ARG A 73 32.43 13.39 28.50
N ILE A 74 31.74 14.37 27.92
CA ILE A 74 31.51 15.70 28.51
C ILE A 74 30.33 15.64 29.48
N LEU A 75 29.21 15.02 29.06
CA LEU A 75 27.99 14.87 29.84
C LEU A 75 28.20 14.13 31.17
N PHE A 76 29.05 13.10 31.17
CA PHE A 76 29.29 12.26 32.36
C PHE A 76 30.56 12.64 33.14
N ASN A 77 31.19 13.77 32.82
CA ASN A 77 32.33 14.25 33.60
C ASN A 77 31.85 15.03 34.83
N PRO A 78 32.33 14.71 36.06
CA PRO A 78 31.97 15.45 37.28
C PRO A 78 32.32 16.94 37.22
N PHE A 79 33.23 17.36 36.32
CA PHE A 79 33.60 18.75 36.06
C PHE A 79 33.16 19.24 34.67
N GLY A 80 32.17 18.60 34.03
CA GLY A 80 31.73 18.92 32.67
C GLY A 80 31.40 20.41 32.45
N HIS A 81 30.69 21.03 33.39
CA HIS A 81 30.38 22.47 33.35
C HIS A 81 31.63 23.37 33.41
N ALA A 82 32.66 22.96 34.17
CA ALA A 82 33.91 23.71 34.24
C ALA A 82 34.73 23.56 32.95
N LEU A 83 34.68 22.38 32.31
CA LEU A 83 35.31 22.12 31.02
C LEU A 83 34.66 22.91 29.89
N LEU A 84 33.33 23.00 29.87
CA LEU A 84 32.59 23.77 28.87
C LEU A 84 32.83 25.29 28.99
N ARG A 85 33.16 25.78 30.19
CA ARG A 85 33.53 27.19 30.41
C ARG A 85 34.99 27.50 30.05
N ASN A 86 35.81 26.49 29.79
CA ASN A 86 37.19 26.66 29.38
C ASN A 86 37.25 26.78 27.83
N PRO A 87 37.68 27.92 27.26
CA PRO A 87 37.75 28.11 25.81
C PRO A 87 38.63 27.09 25.08
N SER A 88 39.59 26.48 25.80
CA SER A 88 40.49 25.45 25.26
C SER A 88 39.87 24.04 25.26
N PHE A 89 38.75 23.83 25.95
CA PHE A 89 38.08 22.51 26.11
C PHE A 89 36.64 22.51 25.60
N GLY A 90 35.88 23.59 25.84
CA GLY A 90 34.56 23.84 25.28
C GLY A 90 34.66 24.44 23.88
N GLY A 91 35.38 23.75 22.99
CA GLY A 91 35.69 24.18 21.63
C GLY A 91 34.47 24.64 20.81
N ARG A 92 34.71 25.07 19.58
CA ARG A 92 33.59 25.53 18.73
C ARG A 92 32.64 24.37 18.51
N LEU A 93 31.34 24.63 18.60
CA LEU A 93 30.29 23.66 18.24
C LEU A 93 30.61 22.97 16.89
N ASP A 94 31.16 23.78 15.98
CA ASP A 94 31.63 23.43 14.64
C ASP A 94 32.56 22.20 14.62
N ASP A 95 33.43 22.01 15.61
CA ASP A 95 34.40 20.90 15.69
C ASP A 95 33.72 19.54 16.01
N HIS A 96 32.52 19.61 16.60
CA HIS A 96 31.73 18.46 17.00
C HIS A 96 30.63 18.10 15.99
N VAL A 97 30.46 18.91 14.94
CA VAL A 97 29.53 18.60 13.86
C VAL A 97 30.06 17.40 13.09
N ARG A 98 29.16 16.46 12.83
CA ARG A 98 29.42 15.26 12.04
C ARG A 98 28.45 15.22 10.85
N PRO A 99 28.88 14.65 9.71
CA PRO A 99 27.98 14.41 8.60
C PRO A 99 26.79 13.56 9.05
N CYS A 100 25.59 13.97 8.65
CA CYS A 100 24.36 13.22 8.88
C CYS A 100 23.57 13.22 7.59
N ALA A 101 23.13 12.05 7.14
CA ALA A 101 22.33 11.94 5.94
C ALA A 101 21.00 12.68 6.11
N SER A 102 20.60 13.39 5.06
CA SER A 102 19.32 14.09 4.99
C SER A 102 18.45 13.49 3.90
N ALA A 103 17.14 13.54 4.11
CA ALA A 103 16.15 13.12 3.14
C ALA A 103 14.99 14.10 3.13
N GLU A 104 14.37 14.26 1.96
CA GLU A 104 13.24 15.13 1.80
C GLU A 104 11.98 14.49 2.41
N ARG A 105 11.07 15.32 2.94
CA ARG A 105 9.79 14.87 3.50
C ARG A 105 8.95 14.07 2.50
N THR A 106 9.15 14.28 1.21
CA THR A 106 8.46 13.55 0.15
C THR A 106 9.13 12.22 -0.22
N THR A 107 10.27 11.87 0.39
CA THR A 107 10.99 10.62 0.13
C THR A 107 10.17 9.42 0.61
N ALA A 108 10.10 8.39 -0.24
CA ALA A 108 9.38 7.14 0.08
C ALA A 108 10.04 6.38 1.24
N ILE A 109 9.23 5.69 2.05
CA ILE A 109 9.70 4.97 3.25
C ILE A 109 10.78 3.94 2.92
N GLU A 110 10.63 3.22 1.80
CA GLU A 110 11.60 2.22 1.35
C GLU A 110 12.99 2.85 1.13
N ALA A 111 13.02 4.00 0.45
CA ALA A 111 14.26 4.74 0.23
C ALA A 111 14.85 5.31 1.53
N LEU A 112 14.01 5.68 2.51
CA LEU A 112 14.46 6.09 3.84
C LEU A 112 15.09 4.91 4.61
N VAL A 113 14.54 3.71 4.49
CA VAL A 113 15.11 2.47 5.07
C VAL A 113 16.46 2.17 4.46
N ASP A 114 16.57 2.19 3.13
CA ASP A 114 17.83 1.94 2.43
C ASP A 114 18.89 2.99 2.81
N LEU A 115 18.50 4.27 2.85
CA LEU A 115 19.39 5.36 3.25
C LEU A 115 19.87 5.19 4.69
N TYR A 116 18.97 4.84 5.62
CA TYR A 116 19.30 4.58 7.02
C TYR A 116 20.27 3.39 7.16
N ALA A 117 20.01 2.29 6.45
CA ALA A 117 20.87 1.10 6.47
C ALA A 117 22.27 1.38 5.91
N ALA A 118 22.36 2.20 4.85
CA ALA A 118 23.63 2.58 4.23
C ALA A 118 24.54 3.40 5.16
N GLN A 119 24.00 4.06 6.20
CA GLN A 119 24.80 4.79 7.19
C GLN A 119 25.56 3.86 8.17
N GLY A 120 25.19 2.59 8.26
CA GLY A 120 25.85 1.60 9.12
C GLY A 120 25.53 1.72 10.62
N ALA A 121 26.28 0.98 11.44
CA ALA A 121 25.99 0.75 12.88
C ALA A 121 26.08 2.01 13.77
N GLY A 122 26.59 3.12 13.26
CA GLY A 122 26.65 4.42 13.96
C GLY A 122 25.50 5.36 13.59
N CYS A 123 24.52 4.93 12.79
CA CYS A 123 23.38 5.77 12.45
C CYS A 123 22.42 5.89 13.63
N GLU A 124 22.21 7.10 14.13
CA GLU A 124 21.26 7.38 15.21
C GLU A 124 20.01 8.11 14.70
N GLY A 125 19.98 8.47 13.41
CA GLY A 125 18.86 9.11 12.75
C GLY A 125 19.23 9.75 11.41
N LEU A 126 18.20 10.09 10.65
CA LEU A 126 18.26 10.90 9.43
C LEU A 126 17.68 12.29 9.71
N ILE A 127 18.23 13.31 9.08
CA ILE A 127 17.62 14.65 9.08
C ILE A 127 16.55 14.70 8.00
N VAL A 128 15.34 15.16 8.36
CA VAL A 128 14.26 15.36 7.39
C VAL A 128 14.22 16.82 6.99
N THR A 129 14.14 17.08 5.68
CA THR A 129 14.01 18.42 5.11
C THR A 129 12.68 18.61 4.37
N ASP A 130 12.26 19.86 4.24
CA ASP A 130 11.14 20.30 3.41
C ASP A 130 11.60 21.55 2.62
N GLY A 131 11.68 21.43 1.31
CA GLY A 131 12.35 22.41 0.44
C GLY A 131 13.83 22.60 0.77
N GLY A 132 14.51 21.58 1.32
CA GLY A 132 15.89 21.67 1.79
C GLY A 132 16.07 22.43 3.12
N VAL A 133 14.99 22.88 3.75
CA VAL A 133 14.99 23.47 5.10
C VAL A 133 14.70 22.37 6.11
N TYR A 134 15.31 22.45 7.30
CA TYR A 134 15.10 21.48 8.36
C TYR A 134 13.62 21.36 8.75
N ALA A 135 13.11 20.13 8.74
CA ALA A 135 11.74 19.79 9.05
C ALA A 135 11.61 18.83 10.27
N GLY A 136 12.68 18.12 10.63
CA GLY A 136 12.74 17.28 11.83
C GLY A 136 13.79 16.17 11.75
N VAL A 137 13.69 15.18 12.63
CA VAL A 137 14.60 14.01 12.67
C VAL A 137 13.81 12.72 12.60
N LEU A 138 14.35 11.73 11.89
CA LEU A 138 13.82 10.38 11.78
C LEU A 138 14.79 9.37 12.39
N GLY A 139 14.45 8.84 13.57
CA GLY A 139 15.22 7.77 14.23
C GLY A 139 14.77 6.36 13.81
N GLY A 140 15.62 5.36 14.05
CA GLY A 140 15.34 3.95 13.74
C GLY A 140 14.00 3.42 14.27
N PRO A 141 13.62 3.66 15.55
CA PRO A 141 12.33 3.20 16.08
C PRO A 141 11.12 3.77 15.35
N LEU A 142 11.18 5.06 14.99
CA LEU A 142 10.10 5.73 14.25
C LEU A 142 10.02 5.20 12.82
N LEU A 143 11.16 5.04 12.14
CA LEU A 143 11.24 4.46 10.81
C LEU A 143 10.66 3.03 10.77
N LEU A 144 11.02 2.19 11.75
CA LEU A 144 10.46 0.85 11.87
C LEU A 144 8.94 0.87 12.07
N ARG A 145 8.44 1.78 12.91
CA ARG A 145 6.99 1.96 13.12
C ARG A 145 6.30 2.37 11.81
N MET A 146 6.86 3.31 11.06
CA MET A 146 6.32 3.74 9.77
C MET A 146 6.28 2.61 8.73
N THR A 147 7.32 1.77 8.68
CA THR A 147 7.34 0.57 7.84
C THR A 147 6.24 -0.40 8.25
N ALA A 148 6.11 -0.71 9.53
CA ALA A 148 5.05 -1.61 10.04
C ALA A 148 3.64 -1.07 9.74
N GLU A 149 3.42 0.23 9.92
CA GLU A 149 2.14 0.88 9.59
C GLU A 149 1.83 0.85 8.08
N ARG A 150 2.85 0.95 7.23
CA ARG A 150 2.71 0.81 5.77
C ARG A 150 2.34 -0.63 5.40
N ASP A 151 3.06 -1.61 5.94
CA ASP A 151 2.83 -3.03 5.67
C ASP A 151 1.43 -3.45 6.12
N ALA A 152 0.98 -3.00 7.29
CA ALA A 152 -0.38 -3.22 7.77
C ALA A 152 -1.44 -2.66 6.82
N ARG A 153 -1.26 -1.42 6.33
CA ARG A 153 -2.17 -0.82 5.34
C ARG A 153 -2.21 -1.59 4.03
N VAL A 154 -1.05 -2.02 3.54
CA VAL A 154 -0.96 -2.82 2.30
C VAL A 154 -1.64 -4.18 2.49
N ALA A 155 -1.44 -4.83 3.65
CA ALA A 155 -2.08 -6.11 3.96
C ALA A 155 -3.61 -5.98 4.01
N LEU A 156 -4.13 -4.94 4.66
CA LEU A 156 -5.58 -4.67 4.72
C LEU A 156 -6.17 -4.44 3.32
N ALA A 157 -5.56 -3.58 2.51
CA ALA A 157 -6.03 -3.31 1.14
C ALA A 157 -6.00 -4.57 0.25
N ARG A 158 -5.03 -5.47 0.45
CA ARG A 158 -4.98 -6.77 -0.24
C ARG A 158 -6.11 -7.69 0.21
N ALA A 159 -6.40 -7.76 1.51
CA ALA A 159 -7.49 -8.57 2.05
C ALA A 159 -8.86 -8.13 1.51
N GLU A 160 -9.15 -6.82 1.52
CA GLU A 160 -10.37 -6.24 0.95
C GLU A 160 -10.53 -6.58 -0.54
N ARG A 161 -9.43 -6.52 -1.30
CA ARG A 161 -9.43 -6.87 -2.72
C ARG A 161 -9.75 -8.34 -2.95
N VAL A 162 -9.16 -9.24 -2.15
CA VAL A 162 -9.45 -10.67 -2.24
C VAL A 162 -10.90 -10.94 -1.90
N GLU A 163 -11.43 -10.34 -0.82
CA GLU A 163 -12.83 -10.50 -0.42
C GLU A 163 -13.79 -10.09 -1.54
N LYS A 164 -13.55 -8.93 -2.19
CA LYS A 164 -14.34 -8.48 -3.33
C LYS A 164 -14.32 -9.48 -4.50
N ILE A 165 -13.15 -9.98 -4.88
CA ILE A 165 -13.02 -11.00 -5.95
C ILE A 165 -13.78 -12.27 -5.58
N THR A 166 -13.70 -12.70 -4.32
CA THR A 166 -14.37 -13.92 -3.85
C THR A 166 -15.89 -13.78 -3.92
N GLN A 167 -16.41 -12.61 -3.56
CA GLN A 167 -17.85 -12.30 -3.64
C GLN A 167 -18.35 -12.26 -5.09
N GLU A 168 -17.62 -11.58 -5.98
CA GLU A 168 -17.95 -11.52 -7.42
C GLU A 168 -17.91 -12.92 -8.06
N SER A 169 -16.89 -13.72 -7.74
CA SER A 169 -16.76 -15.10 -8.21
C SER A 169 -17.91 -15.99 -7.72
N ALA A 170 -18.39 -15.78 -6.49
CA ALA A 170 -19.55 -16.50 -5.97
C ALA A 170 -20.86 -16.10 -6.68
N GLY A 171 -21.00 -14.85 -7.11
CA GLY A 171 -22.09 -14.39 -7.96
C GLY A 171 -22.09 -15.10 -9.31
N PHE A 172 -20.96 -15.04 -10.01
CA PHE A 172 -20.79 -15.69 -11.30
C PHE A 172 -21.06 -17.20 -11.24
N ARG A 173 -20.59 -17.89 -10.20
CA ARG A 173 -20.85 -19.33 -10.03
C ARG A 173 -22.35 -19.63 -9.91
N ARG A 174 -23.09 -18.85 -9.12
CA ARG A 174 -24.55 -18.98 -8.99
C ARG A 174 -25.27 -18.74 -10.32
N ASP A 175 -24.79 -17.77 -11.11
CA ASP A 175 -25.36 -17.50 -12.43
C ASP A 175 -25.15 -18.67 -13.39
N VAL A 176 -23.96 -19.30 -13.37
CA VAL A 176 -23.66 -20.51 -14.16
C VAL A 176 -24.55 -21.68 -13.74
N GLU A 177 -24.71 -21.92 -12.43
CA GLU A 177 -25.58 -22.98 -11.91
C GLU A 177 -27.04 -22.79 -12.36
N ARG A 178 -27.53 -21.54 -12.31
CA ARG A 178 -28.87 -21.20 -12.78
C ARG A 178 -29.02 -21.41 -14.29
N LEU A 179 -28.04 -20.98 -15.09
CA LEU A 179 -28.06 -21.14 -16.54
C LEU A 179 -28.08 -22.62 -16.95
N ILE A 180 -27.30 -23.46 -16.26
CA ILE A 180 -27.30 -24.93 -16.47
C ILE A 180 -28.68 -25.51 -16.15
N THR A 181 -29.27 -25.09 -15.01
CA THR A 181 -30.62 -25.54 -14.62
C THR A 181 -31.66 -25.16 -15.67
N ASP A 182 -31.63 -23.91 -16.13
CA ASP A 182 -32.54 -23.40 -17.17
C ASP A 182 -32.36 -24.17 -18.50
N LEU A 183 -31.13 -24.46 -18.90
CA LEU A 183 -30.83 -25.26 -20.09
C LEU A 183 -31.38 -26.69 -20.01
N VAL A 184 -31.25 -27.35 -18.86
CA VAL A 184 -31.80 -28.69 -18.63
C VAL A 184 -33.33 -28.65 -18.73
N ALA A 185 -33.98 -27.67 -18.12
CA ALA A 185 -35.43 -27.51 -18.18
C ALA A 185 -35.93 -27.27 -19.62
N MET A 186 -35.23 -26.44 -20.40
CA MET A 186 -35.58 -26.21 -21.80
C MET A 186 -35.40 -27.47 -22.66
N ALA A 187 -34.36 -28.26 -22.41
CA ALA A 187 -34.14 -29.52 -23.12
C ALA A 187 -35.28 -30.53 -22.84
N ASP A 188 -35.76 -30.60 -21.60
CA ASP A 188 -36.85 -31.49 -21.20
C ASP A 188 -38.19 -31.06 -21.83
N GLN A 189 -38.45 -29.75 -21.90
CA GLN A 189 -39.59 -29.20 -22.62
C GLN A 189 -39.53 -29.52 -24.13
N LEU A 190 -38.37 -29.37 -24.76
CA LEU A 190 -38.18 -29.73 -26.17
C LEU A 190 -38.41 -31.21 -26.43
N ALA A 191 -37.93 -32.08 -25.53
CA ALA A 191 -38.14 -33.52 -25.64
C ALA A 191 -39.63 -33.88 -25.53
N THR A 192 -40.35 -33.24 -24.60
CA THR A 192 -41.80 -33.43 -24.42
C THR A 192 -42.58 -33.01 -25.68
N LEU A 193 -42.33 -31.80 -26.19
CA LEU A 193 -42.99 -31.29 -27.40
C LEU A 193 -42.69 -32.14 -28.64
N ALA A 194 -41.46 -32.63 -28.79
CA ALA A 194 -41.10 -33.54 -29.87
C ALA A 194 -41.83 -34.89 -29.77
N GLY A 195 -42.02 -35.40 -28.55
CA GLY A 195 -42.84 -36.58 -28.28
C GLY A 195 -44.28 -36.39 -28.72
N GLU A 196 -44.92 -35.29 -28.28
CA GLU A 196 -46.30 -34.95 -28.66
C GLU A 196 -46.47 -34.78 -30.18
N ALA A 197 -45.50 -34.16 -30.86
CA ALA A 197 -45.52 -33.99 -32.31
C ALA A 197 -45.42 -35.34 -33.06
N THR A 198 -44.58 -36.25 -32.56
CA THR A 198 -44.43 -37.60 -33.12
C THR A 198 -45.71 -38.41 -32.94
N GLU A 199 -46.34 -38.30 -31.77
CA GLU A 199 -47.60 -38.97 -31.48
C GLU A 199 -48.73 -38.48 -32.39
N ARG A 200 -48.85 -37.15 -32.57
CA ARG A 200 -49.79 -36.55 -33.54
C ARG A 200 -49.56 -37.00 -34.97
N ALA A 201 -48.31 -37.00 -35.44
CA ALA A 201 -47.99 -37.47 -36.78
C ALA A 201 -48.38 -38.94 -37.01
N SER A 202 -48.28 -39.78 -35.98
CA SER A 202 -48.68 -41.19 -36.08
C SER A 202 -50.20 -41.38 -36.16
N LEU A 203 -50.97 -40.59 -35.39
CA LEU A 203 -52.43 -40.56 -35.47
C LEU A 203 -52.92 -40.06 -36.83
N ASP A 204 -52.39 -38.94 -37.30
CA ASP A 204 -52.73 -38.38 -38.61
C ASP A 204 -52.42 -39.36 -39.75
N GLY A 205 -51.31 -40.09 -39.64
CA GLY A 205 -50.93 -41.15 -40.57
C GLY A 205 -51.89 -42.33 -40.57
N ALA A 206 -52.36 -42.76 -39.39
CA ALA A 206 -53.34 -43.83 -39.26
C ALA A 206 -54.70 -43.42 -39.84
N ASP A 207 -55.15 -42.20 -39.57
CA ASP A 207 -56.38 -41.63 -40.11
C ASP A 207 -56.33 -41.50 -41.64
N ALA A 208 -55.20 -41.02 -42.18
CA ALA A 208 -54.98 -40.94 -43.62
C ALA A 208 -55.00 -42.33 -44.29
N ALA A 209 -54.41 -43.34 -43.66
CA ALA A 209 -54.45 -44.72 -44.16
C ALA A 209 -55.87 -45.31 -44.13
N ALA A 210 -56.63 -45.07 -43.06
CA ALA A 210 -58.02 -45.49 -42.96
C ALA A 210 -58.90 -44.83 -44.04
N MET A 211 -58.73 -43.53 -44.26
CA MET A 211 -59.39 -42.78 -45.34
C MET A 211 -59.05 -43.36 -46.72
N ALA A 212 -57.78 -43.70 -46.97
CA ALA A 212 -57.35 -44.30 -48.23
C ALA A 212 -58.03 -45.66 -48.48
N VAL A 213 -58.10 -46.53 -47.47
CA VAL A 213 -58.79 -47.84 -47.56
C VAL A 213 -60.29 -47.66 -47.83
N ALA A 214 -60.94 -46.70 -47.16
CA ALA A 214 -62.34 -46.40 -47.41
C ALA A 214 -62.57 -45.96 -48.86
N ALA A 215 -61.70 -45.09 -49.39
CA ALA A 215 -61.78 -44.60 -50.76
C ALA A 215 -61.66 -45.75 -51.80
N THR A 216 -60.73 -46.70 -51.62
CA THR A 216 -60.60 -47.87 -52.50
C THR A 216 -61.83 -48.77 -52.45
N GLN A 217 -62.41 -49.02 -51.28
CA GLN A 217 -63.63 -49.82 -51.16
C GLN A 217 -64.84 -49.18 -51.85
N THR A 218 -64.97 -47.85 -51.79
CA THR A 218 -66.01 -47.14 -52.57
C THR A 218 -65.77 -47.20 -54.07
N ALA A 219 -64.51 -47.20 -54.52
CA ALA A 219 -64.18 -47.34 -55.93
C ALA A 219 -64.50 -48.75 -56.47
N ASP A 220 -64.27 -49.81 -55.68
CA ASP A 220 -64.60 -51.20 -56.05
C ASP A 220 -66.11 -51.51 -56.03
N ARG A 221 -66.94 -50.62 -55.49
CA ARG A 221 -68.40 -50.76 -55.41
C ARG A 221 -69.17 -50.00 -56.51
N LEU A 222 -68.48 -49.26 -57.37
CA LEU A 222 -69.03 -48.56 -58.54
C LEU A 222 -68.86 -49.38 -59.81
#